data_AF-A0A925UQE2-F1
#
_entry.id   AF-A0A925UQE2-F1
#
_cell.length_a   1.000
_cell.length_b   1.000
_cell.length_c   1.000
_cell.angle_alpha   90.00
_cell.angle_beta   90.00
_cell.angle_gamma   90.00
#
_symmetry.space_group_name_H-M   'P 1'
#
loop_
_entity.id
_entity.type
_entity.pdbx_description
1 polymer ?
#
loop_
_entity_poly.entity_id
_entity_poly.type
_entity_poly.pdbx_seq_one_letter_code
_entity_poly.pdbx_strand_id
1 'polypeptide(L)' 'MKNNQFEKINNADYKKANGTDSVPSGKDIDHTLDLQLGGADDILNMNPLDLSVNRSLGVQIKNAIQNYPIGTKFDKFTIK' A
#
# COMPACT_ATOMS: atom_id res chain seq x y z
N MET A 1 13.11 19.77 12.70
CA MET A 1 13.10 19.26 11.32
C MET A 1 11.65 18.98 10.98
N LYS A 2 11.08 19.65 9.98
CA LYS A 2 9.69 19.41 9.57
C LYS A 2 9.67 18.05 8.87
N ASN A 3 8.88 17.10 9.38
CA ASN A 3 8.64 15.85 8.69
C ASN A 3 7.96 16.18 7.36
N ASN A 4 8.72 16.21 6.27
CA ASN A 4 8.17 16.08 4.93
C ASN A 4 7.65 14.64 4.82
N GLN A 5 6.47 14.41 5.36
CA GLN A 5 5.62 13.33 4.88
C GLN A 5 5.38 13.70 3.42
N PHE A 6 6.05 13.03 2.48
CA PHE A 6 5.70 13.13 1.08
C PHE A 6 4.18 12.92 1.00
N GLU A 7 3.46 13.85 0.38
CA GLU A 7 2.02 13.71 0.23
C GLU A 7 1.76 12.38 -0.47
N LYS A 8 1.07 11.47 0.21
CA LYS A 8 0.79 10.16 -0.36
C LYS A 8 0.06 10.33 -1.67
N ILE A 9 0.46 9.58 -2.69
CA ILE A 9 -0.26 9.58 -3.96
C ILE A 9 -1.71 9.20 -3.69
N ASN A 10 -2.63 10.09 -4.06
CA ASN A 10 -4.05 9.91 -3.78
C ASN A 10 -4.81 9.51 -5.06
N ASN A 11 -6.11 9.26 -4.92
CA ASN A 11 -6.95 8.84 -6.03
C ASN A 11 -6.99 9.84 -7.19
N ALA A 12 -6.86 11.14 -6.92
CA ALA A 12 -6.86 12.17 -7.98
C ALA A 12 -5.55 12.12 -8.78
N ASP A 13 -4.41 11.94 -8.13
CA ASP A 13 -3.11 11.81 -8.79
C ASP A 13 -3.03 10.56 -9.65
N TYR A 14 -3.52 9.43 -9.13
CA TYR A 14 -3.59 8.19 -9.89
C TYR A 14 -4.49 8.31 -11.13
N LYS A 15 -5.69 8.91 -10.98
CA LYS A 15 -6.61 9.13 -12.10
C LYS A 15 -6.07 10.12 -13.13
N LYS A 16 -5.31 11.14 -12.69
CA LYS A 16 -4.63 12.08 -13.59
C LYS A 16 -3.62 11.35 -14.47
N ALA A 17 -2.92 10.35 -13.95
CA ALA A 17 -1.93 9.59 -14.68
C ALA A 17 -2.53 8.47 -15.56
N ASN A 18 -3.59 7.80 -15.08
CA ASN A 18 -4.14 6.58 -15.71
C ASN A 18 -5.52 6.76 -16.38
N GLY A 19 -6.12 7.95 -16.29
CA GLY A 19 -7.46 8.25 -16.78
C GLY A 19 -8.53 8.22 -15.69
N THR A 20 -9.63 8.95 -15.90
CA THR A 20 -10.71 9.10 -14.90
C THR A 20 -11.43 7.79 -14.58
N ASP A 21 -11.50 6.89 -15.56
CA ASP A 21 -12.19 5.59 -15.47
C ASP A 21 -11.25 4.46 -15.03
N SER A 22 -10.01 4.80 -14.65
CA SER A 22 -9.00 3.83 -14.21
C SER A 22 -9.31 3.17 -12.86
N VAL A 23 -10.28 3.69 -12.11
CA VAL A 23 -10.73 3.14 -10.83
C VAL A 23 -12.19 2.69 -10.95
N PRO A 24 -12.44 1.39 -11.14
CA PRO A 24 -13.79 0.84 -11.19
C PRO A 24 -14.57 1.09 -9.88
N SER A 25 -15.90 1.14 -9.99
CA SER A 25 -16.76 1.20 -8.80
C SER A 25 -16.51 0.01 -7.87
N GLY A 26 -16.48 0.25 -6.55
CA GLY A 26 -16.22 -0.78 -5.54
C GLY A 26 -14.74 -1.10 -5.33
N LYS A 27 -13.83 -0.33 -5.91
CA LYS A 27 -12.38 -0.45 -5.70
C LYS A 27 -11.78 0.82 -5.14
N ASP A 28 -10.74 0.64 -4.32
CA ASP A 28 -9.82 1.70 -3.93
C ASP A 28 -8.47 1.48 -4.62
N ILE A 29 -7.67 2.54 -4.72
CA ILE A 29 -6.30 2.42 -5.21
C ILE A 29 -5.42 2.05 -4.01
N ASP A 30 -4.58 1.05 -4.20
CA ASP A 30 -3.65 0.60 -3.17
C ASP A 30 -2.30 0.20 -3.78
N HIS A 31 -1.28 0.11 -2.93
CA HIS A 31 0.04 -0.30 -3.36
C HIS A 31 0.11 -1.81 -3.58
N THR A 32 0.70 -2.22 -4.70
CA THR A 32 0.91 -3.61 -5.10
C THR A 32 1.93 -4.27 -4.16
N LEU A 33 3.02 -3.57 -3.89
CA LEU A 33 3.88 -3.83 -2.74
C LEU A 33 3.54 -2.84 -1.63
N ASP A 34 3.06 -3.35 -0.50
CA ASP A 34 2.65 -2.55 0.66
C ASP A 34 3.81 -1.67 1.18
N LEU A 35 3.53 -0.41 1.49
CA LEU A 35 4.50 0.55 2.03
C LEU A 35 5.15 0.05 3.33
N GLN A 36 4.41 -0.70 4.15
CA GLN A 36 4.90 -1.30 5.39
C GLN A 36 5.97 -2.37 5.15
N LEU A 37 6.01 -2.94 3.94
CA LEU A 37 6.96 -3.96 3.51
C LEU A 37 8.01 -3.41 2.52
N GLY A 38 8.17 -2.09 2.44
CA GLY A 38 9.17 -1.43 1.60
C GLY A 38 8.69 -1.08 0.20
N GLY A 39 7.36 -1.09 -0.03
CA GLY A 39 6.77 -0.53 -1.24
C GLY A 39 7.11 0.94 -1.46
N ALA A 40 7.33 1.32 -2.72
CA ALA A 40 7.46 2.72 -3.09
C ALA A 40 6.07 3.37 -3.19
N ASP A 41 5.98 4.62 -2.77
CA ASP A 41 4.80 5.45 -3.00
C ASP A 41 4.87 6.06 -4.42
N ASP A 42 4.57 5.22 -5.41
CA ASP A 42 4.68 5.52 -6.84
C ASP A 42 3.45 5.00 -7.58
N ILE A 43 2.96 5.73 -8.59
CA ILE A 43 1.82 5.34 -9.42
C ILE A 43 2.02 3.95 -10.05
N LEU A 44 3.25 3.61 -10.42
CA LEU A 44 3.60 2.30 -11.00
C LEU A 44 3.49 1.15 -9.98
N ASN A 45 3.55 1.46 -8.69
CA ASN A 45 3.29 0.51 -7.61
C ASN A 45 1.81 0.52 -7.19
N MET A 46 0.92 1.28 -7.83
CA MET A 46 -0.49 1.38 -7.41
C MET A 46 -1.43 0.66 -8.38
N ASN A 47 -2.44 -0.02 -7.86
CA ASN A 47 -3.46 -0.70 -8.64
C ASN A 47 -4.85 -0.63 -7.98
N PRO A 48 -5.96 -0.70 -8.76
CA PRO A 48 -7.30 -0.79 -8.20
C PRO A 48 -7.52 -2.15 -7.52
N LEU A 49 -7.67 -2.12 -6.20
CA LEU A 49 -7.91 -3.28 -5.34
C LEU A 49 -9.34 -3.25 -4.80
N ASP A 50 -9.93 -4.42 -4.62
CA ASP A 50 -11.25 -4.53 -3.99
C ASP A 50 -11.22 -3.98 -2.55
N LEU A 51 -12.22 -3.16 -2.20
CA LEU A 51 -12.32 -2.46 -0.91
C LEU A 51 -12.24 -3.40 0.30
N SER A 52 -12.78 -4.61 0.18
CA SER A 52 -12.82 -5.58 1.27
C SER A 52 -11.46 -6.19 1.56
N VAL A 53 -10.60 -6.29 0.54
CA VAL A 53 -9.26 -6.89 0.65
C VAL A 53 -8.33 -5.96 1.41
N ASN A 54 -8.26 -4.68 0.99
CA ASN A 54 -7.34 -3.69 1.55
C ASN A 54 -7.50 -3.53 3.07
N ARG A 55 -8.75 -3.38 3.54
CA ARG A 55 -9.04 -3.17 4.97
C ARG A 55 -8.62 -4.32 5.87
N SER A 56 -8.55 -5.54 5.33
CA SER A 56 -8.22 -6.72 6.12
C SER A 56 -6.72 -7.00 6.16
N LEU A 57 -6.01 -6.88 5.03
CA LEU A 57 -4.61 -7.30 4.93
C LEU A 57 -3.63 -6.30 5.52
N GLY A 58 -3.78 -5.00 5.23
CA GLY A 58 -2.88 -3.97 5.79
C GLY A 58 -2.91 -3.95 7.32
N VAL A 59 -4.09 -4.13 7.93
CA VAL A 59 -4.23 -4.25 9.39
C VAL A 59 -3.53 -5.49 9.93
N GLN A 60 -3.62 -6.63 9.23
CA GLN A 60 -2.92 -7.86 9.64
C GLN A 60 -1.40 -7.69 9.59
N ILE A 61 -0.87 -7.10 8.50
CA ILE A 61 0.55 -6.81 8.35
C ILE A 61 1.02 -5.88 9.47
N LYS A 62 0.30 -4.76 9.68
CA LYS A 62 0.59 -3.84 10.79
C LYS A 62 0.63 -4.55 12.12
N ASN A 63 -0.41 -5.31 12.46
CA ASN A 63 -0.49 -5.99 13.74
C ASN A 63 0.63 -7.02 13.93
N ALA A 64 1.05 -7.68 12.85
CA ALA A 64 2.14 -8.64 12.86
C ALA A 64 3.52 -7.99 13.05
N ILE A 65 3.77 -6.82 12.45
CA ILE A 65 5.14 -6.24 12.40
C ILE A 65 5.36 -5.02 13.30
N GLN A 66 4.30 -4.39 13.83
CA GLN A 66 4.39 -3.09 14.54
C GLN A 66 5.33 -3.06 15.75
N ASN A 67 5.62 -4.20 16.36
CA ASN A 67 6.45 -4.30 17.56
C ASN A 67 7.91 -4.64 17.27
N TYR A 68 8.30 -4.74 16.00
CA TYR A 68 9.66 -5.04 15.60
C TYR A 68 10.40 -3.77 15.18
N PRO A 69 11.69 -3.61 15.54
CA PRO A 69 12.50 -2.50 15.08
C PRO A 69 12.57 -2.42 13.54
N ILE A 70 12.66 -1.21 13.00
CA ILE A 70 12.92 -0.98 11.57
C ILE A 70 14.19 -1.73 11.16
N GLY A 71 14.14 -2.45 10.04
CA GLY A 71 15.25 -3.25 9.53
C GLY A 71 15.31 -4.68 10.08
N THR A 72 14.35 -5.09 10.92
CA THR A 72 14.23 -6.49 11.35
C THR A 72 14.10 -7.41 10.14
N LYS A 73 14.96 -8.41 10.06
CA LYS A 73 14.90 -9.45 9.04
C LYS A 73 14.11 -10.62 9.59
N PHE A 74 13.02 -10.95 8.91
CA PHE A 74 12.29 -12.19 9.12
C PHE A 74 12.81 -13.22 8.11
N ASP A 75 13.27 -14.36 8.58
CA ASP A 75 13.68 -15.49 7.75
C ASP A 75 12.79 -16.72 7.99
N LYS A 76 12.85 -17.70 7.09
CA LYS A 76 12.16 -19.01 7.16
C LYS A 76 10.63 -18.94 7.20
N PHE A 77 10.03 -18.74 6.04
CA PHE A 77 8.58 -18.86 5.87
C PHE A 77 8.19 -20.21 5.27
N THR A 78 7.03 -20.72 5.67
CA THR A 78 6.39 -21.86 5.02
C THR A 78 5.05 -21.39 4.46
N ILE A 79 4.93 -21.40 3.13
CA ILE A 79 3.64 -21.22 2.44
C ILE A 79 3.04 -22.61 2.29
N LYS A 80 1.77 -22.77 2.66
CA LYS A 80 1.02 -24.03 2.55
C LYS A 80 -0.11 -23.89 1.55
#